data_AF-A0A1E3SMQ6-F1
#
_entry.id   AF-A0A1E3SMQ6-F1
#
_cell.length_a   1.000
_cell.length_b   1.000
_cell.length_c   1.000
_cell.angle_alpha   90.00
_cell.angle_beta   90.00
_cell.angle_gamma   90.00
#
_symmetry.space_group_name_H-M   'P 1'
#
loop_
_entity.id
_entity.type
_entity.pdbx_description
1 polymer ?
#
loop_
_entity_poly.entity_id
_entity_poly.type
_entity_poly.pdbx_seq_one_letter_code
_entity_poly.pdbx_strand_id
1 'polypeptide(L)'
;MEPIRTRGSVVQGSEIISVRVKPGSRKGPLVEVGTDADLTIYVPERAVDGKANAAVTRLLASHLGVPKGQVKLVAGETARLKRFRVTR
;
A
#
# COMPACT_ATOMS: atom_id res chain seq x y z
N MET A 1 -9.84 -8.57 -32.70
CA MET A 1 -8.40 -8.38 -32.40
C MET A 1 -8.31 -7.56 -31.11
N GLU A 2 -8.38 -8.24 -29.97
CA GLU A 2 -7.98 -7.71 -28.66
C GLU A 2 -7.12 -8.81 -28.03
N PRO A 3 -5.84 -8.54 -27.70
CA PRO A 3 -4.97 -9.54 -27.13
C PRO A 3 -5.27 -9.72 -25.63
N ILE A 4 -5.48 -10.98 -25.26
CA ILE A 4 -5.07 -11.62 -24.00
C ILE A 4 -5.10 -10.74 -22.73
N ARG A 5 -6.20 -10.85 -21.96
CA ARG A 5 -6.11 -10.68 -20.50
C ARG A 5 -5.30 -11.85 -19.96
N THR A 6 -4.00 -11.65 -19.84
CA THR A 6 -3.08 -12.53 -19.12
C THR A 6 -3.73 -12.86 -17.79
N ARG A 7 -4.15 -14.12 -17.64
CA ARG A 7 -4.30 -14.72 -16.32
C ARG A 7 -2.97 -14.47 -15.64
N GLY A 8 -2.94 -13.50 -14.72
CA GLY A 8 -1.81 -13.31 -13.83
C GLY A 8 -1.56 -14.67 -13.21
N SER A 9 -0.49 -15.32 -13.66
CA SER A 9 0.02 -16.49 -13.01
C SER A 9 0.16 -16.10 -11.55
N VAL A 10 -0.52 -16.84 -10.67
CA VAL A 10 -0.24 -16.83 -9.24
C VAL A 10 1.19 -17.36 -9.12
N VAL A 11 2.15 -16.48 -9.35
CA VAL A 11 3.52 -16.66 -8.89
C VAL A 11 3.46 -16.43 -7.40
N GLN A 12 3.50 -17.53 -6.65
CA GLN A 12 3.74 -17.48 -5.22
C GLN A 12 4.93 -16.56 -4.94
N GLY A 13 4.68 -15.54 -4.11
CA GLY A 13 5.74 -14.91 -3.33
C GLY A 13 5.69 -13.39 -3.22
N SER A 14 5.09 -12.62 -4.14
CA SER A 14 4.95 -11.17 -3.91
C SER A 14 3.92 -10.47 -4.78
N GLU A 15 3.03 -9.69 -4.17
CA GLU A 15 2.03 -8.84 -4.83
C GLU A 15 2.46 -7.37 -4.78
N ILE A 16 2.17 -6.59 -5.82
CA ILE A 16 2.38 -5.13 -5.80
C ILE A 16 1.03 -4.46 -5.55
N ILE A 17 0.96 -3.75 -4.44
CA ILE A 17 -0.23 -3.04 -4.00
C ILE A 17 0.01 -1.54 -4.16
N SER A 18 -0.90 -0.87 -4.86
CA SER A 18 -0.89 0.59 -4.96
C SER A 18 -1.56 1.15 -3.71
N VAL A 19 -0.94 2.14 -3.09
CA VAL A 19 -1.37 2.71 -1.82
C VAL A 19 -1.38 4.22 -1.92
N ARG A 20 -2.56 4.81 -1.87
CA ARG A 20 -2.76 6.25 -1.82
C ARG A 20 -2.71 6.74 -0.38
N VAL A 21 -1.69 7.50 -0.03
CA VAL A 21 -1.51 8.05 1.31
C VAL A 21 -2.15 9.44 1.39
N LYS A 22 -3.05 9.62 2.34
CA LYS A 22 -3.67 10.91 2.68
C LYS A 22 -3.24 11.35 4.09
N PRO A 23 -2.11 12.06 4.20
CA PRO A 23 -1.60 12.55 5.49
C PRO A 23 -2.41 13.74 6.01
N GLY A 24 -2.40 13.93 7.33
CA GLY A 24 -3.16 15.00 8.00
C GLY A 24 -4.68 14.80 7.99
N SER A 25 -5.14 13.57 7.77
CA SER A 25 -6.57 13.28 7.75
C SER A 25 -7.09 13.04 9.17
N ARG A 26 -8.11 13.80 9.60
CA ARG A 26 -8.80 13.59 10.88
C ARG A 26 -9.51 12.24 10.99
N LYS A 27 -9.67 11.52 9.87
CA LYS A 27 -10.27 10.17 9.82
C LYS A 27 -9.28 9.04 10.09
N GLY A 28 -7.97 9.30 10.05
CA GLY A 28 -6.96 8.25 10.23
C GLY A 28 -6.73 7.87 11.71
N PRO A 29 -6.13 6.71 12.00
CA PRO A 29 -5.55 5.74 11.07
C PRO A 29 -6.60 4.79 10.46
N LEU A 30 -6.85 4.90 9.15
CA LEU A 30 -7.87 4.10 8.43
C LEU A 30 -7.30 3.58 7.10
N VAL A 31 -7.63 2.34 6.75
CA VAL A 31 -7.31 1.70 5.47
C VAL A 31 -8.61 1.45 4.72
N GLU A 32 -8.77 2.04 3.55
CA GLU A 32 -9.87 1.76 2.62
C GLU A 32 -9.36 0.90 1.47
N VAL A 33 -10.05 -0.20 1.18
CA VAL A 33 -9.75 -1.08 0.04
C VAL A 33 -10.56 -0.62 -1.17
N GLY A 34 -9.88 -0.23 -2.23
CA GLY A 34 -10.50 0.11 -3.51
C GLY A 34 -10.73 -1.11 -4.40
N THR A 35 -11.33 -0.87 -5.56
CA THR A 35 -11.80 -1.91 -6.50
C THR A 35 -10.70 -2.54 -7.38
N ASP A 36 -9.50 -1.95 -7.46
CA ASP A 36 -8.44 -2.33 -8.41
C ASP A 36 -7.05 -2.45 -7.74
N ALA A 37 -6.97 -3.10 -6.57
CA ALA A 37 -5.73 -3.20 -5.77
C ALA A 37 -5.11 -1.85 -5.34
N ASP A 38 -5.91 -0.77 -5.35
CA ASP A 38 -5.57 0.53 -4.78
C ASP A 38 -6.11 0.61 -3.34
N LEU A 39 -5.21 0.76 -2.37
CA LEU A 39 -5.55 0.97 -0.96
C LEU A 39 -5.41 2.45 -0.63
N THR A 40 -6.42 3.07 -0.04
CA THR A 40 -6.28 4.43 0.48
C THR A 40 -6.03 4.39 1.97
N ILE A 41 -4.87 4.91 2.40
CA ILE A 41 -4.50 4.98 3.81
C ILE A 41 -4.56 6.43 4.29
N TYR A 42 -5.42 6.66 5.27
CA TYR A 42 -5.55 7.93 5.97
C TYR A 42 -4.68 7.87 7.21
N VAL A 43 -3.73 8.79 7.32
CA VAL A 43 -2.92 8.93 8.53
C VAL A 43 -3.16 10.31 9.14
N PRO A 44 -3.41 10.41 10.46
CA PRO A 44 -3.53 11.69 11.14
C PRO A 44 -2.17 12.41 11.23
N GLU A 45 -1.08 11.66 11.17
CA GLU A 45 0.27 12.18 11.13
C GLU A 45 0.47 13.06 9.89
N ARG A 46 1.15 14.20 10.10
CA ARG A 46 1.56 15.07 8.99
C ARG A 46 2.54 14.33 8.09
N ALA A 47 2.64 14.80 6.84
CA ALA A 47 3.60 14.33 5.84
C ALA A 47 5.05 14.72 6.20
N VAL A 48 5.48 14.43 7.43
CA VAL A 48 6.89 14.43 7.80
C VAL A 48 7.42 13.08 7.35
N ASP A 49 8.27 13.08 6.33
CA ASP A 49 8.87 11.88 5.76
C ASP A 49 9.44 11.01 6.89
N GLY A 50 9.10 9.73 6.88
CA GLY A 50 9.39 8.78 7.96
C GLY A 50 8.20 8.45 8.88
N LYS A 51 7.44 9.44 9.38
CA LYS A 51 6.29 9.17 10.27
C LYS A 51 5.09 8.61 9.52
N ALA A 52 4.77 9.20 8.36
CA ALA A 52 3.71 8.70 7.50
C ALA A 52 4.05 7.31 6.95
N ASN A 53 5.30 7.07 6.55
CA ASN A 53 5.73 5.77 6.00
C ASN A 53 5.60 4.67 7.05
N ALA A 54 6.07 4.92 8.28
CA ALA A 54 5.93 3.97 9.38
C ALA A 54 4.46 3.66 9.71
N ALA A 55 3.60 4.68 9.75
CA ALA A 55 2.16 4.50 9.98
C ALA A 55 1.50 3.69 8.86
N VAL A 56 1.79 4.01 7.59
CA VAL A 56 1.28 3.32 6.41
C VAL A 56 1.73 1.87 6.39
N THR A 57 3.02 1.58 6.60
CA THR A 57 3.53 0.22 6.64
C THR A 57 2.90 -0.58 7.78
N ARG A 58 2.72 0.02 8.97
CA ARG A 58 2.08 -0.65 10.10
C ARG A 58 0.63 -1.01 9.81
N LEU A 59 -0.14 -0.06 9.27
CA LEU A 59 -1.55 -0.27 8.93
C LEU A 59 -1.71 -1.31 7.82
N LEU A 60 -0.88 -1.22 6.79
CA LEU A 60 -0.88 -2.17 5.67
C LEU A 60 -0.51 -3.59 6.14
N ALA A 61 0.53 -3.71 6.96
CA ALA A 61 0.95 -4.98 7.56
C ALA A 61 -0.17 -5.60 8.41
N SER A 62 -0.80 -4.81 9.29
CA SER A 62 -1.92 -5.27 10.11
C SER A 62 -3.14 -5.66 9.28
N HIS A 63 -3.43 -4.92 8.21
CA HIS A 63 -4.56 -5.20 7.33
C HIS A 63 -4.37 -6.50 6.54
N LEU A 64 -3.15 -6.75 6.06
CA LEU A 64 -2.81 -7.95 5.27
C LEU A 64 -2.40 -9.15 6.13
N GLY A 65 -2.18 -8.95 7.43
CA GLY A 65 -1.71 -9.99 8.35
C GLY A 65 -0.26 -10.43 8.10
N VAL A 66 0.56 -9.57 7.50
CA VAL A 66 1.97 -9.86 7.17
C VAL A 66 2.94 -9.09 8.06
N PRO A 67 4.18 -9.58 8.27
CA PRO A 67 5.20 -8.81 8.97
C PRO A 67 5.55 -7.52 8.21
N LYS A 68 5.88 -6.45 8.94
CA LYS A 68 6.41 -5.20 8.34
C LYS A 68 7.61 -5.43 7.40
N GLY A 69 8.42 -6.46 7.66
CA GLY A 69 9.57 -6.81 6.82
C GLY A 69 9.20 -7.38 5.44
N GLN A 70 7.98 -7.90 5.31
CA GLN A 70 7.43 -8.38 4.05
C GLN A 70 6.77 -7.28 3.21
N VAL A 71 6.55 -6.09 3.81
CA VAL A 71 6.01 -4.91 3.14
C VAL A 71 7.18 -3.98 2.75
N LYS A 72 7.55 -3.98 1.47
CA LYS A 72 8.61 -3.10 0.96
C LYS A 72 8.05 -2.04 0.02
N LEU A 73 8.33 -0.77 0.30
CA LEU A 73 8.07 0.29 -0.66
C LEU A 73 8.94 0.08 -1.90
N VAL A 74 8.33 -0.05 -3.07
CA VAL A 74 9.04 -0.20 -4.35
C VAL A 74 9.03 1.07 -5.19
N ALA A 75 8.03 1.94 -5.01
CA ALA A 75 7.97 3.22 -5.71
C ALA A 75 7.08 4.23 -4.97
N GLY A 76 7.30 5.52 -5.24
CA GLY A 76 6.45 6.59 -4.72
C GLY A 76 6.83 7.09 -3.32
N GLU A 77 8.12 7.11 -2.98
CA GLU A 77 8.59 7.64 -1.69
C GLU A 77 8.16 9.10 -1.48
N THR A 78 8.35 9.94 -2.50
CA THR A 78 7.98 11.36 -2.53
C THR A 78 6.58 11.63 -3.07
N ALA A 79 5.89 10.60 -3.58
CA ALA A 79 4.57 10.73 -4.18
C ALA A 79 3.45 10.38 -3.18
N ARG A 80 2.26 10.96 -3.38
CA ARG A 80 1.05 10.57 -2.61
C ARG A 80 0.59 9.15 -2.95
N LEU A 81 0.92 8.67 -4.14
CA LEU A 81 0.68 7.31 -4.57
C LEU A 81 1.96 6.49 -4.37
N LYS A 82 1.90 5.52 -3.47
CA LYS A 82 3.00 4.65 -3.08
C LYS A 82 2.73 3.25 -3.57
N ARG A 83 3.72 2.54 -4.08
CA ARG A 83 3.58 1.12 -4.44
C ARG A 83 4.37 0.29 -3.45
N PHE A 84 3.71 -0.65 -2.81
CA PHE A 84 4.30 -1.57 -1.86
C PHE A 84 4.29 -2.97 -2.46
N ARG A 85 5.45 -3.62 -2.46
CA ARG A 85 5.55 -5.04 -2.71
C ARG A 85 5.34 -5.77 -1.39
N VAL A 86 4.37 -6.66 -1.37
CA VAL A 86 4.05 -7.50 -0.22
C VAL A 86 4.40 -8.94 -0.56
N THR A 87 5.37 -9.50 0.16
CA THR A 87 5.70 -10.92 0.13
C THR A 87 4.80 -11.65 1.14
N ARG A 88 4.32 -12.86 0.84
CA ARG A 88 3.50 -13.65 1.77
C ARG A 88 4.06 -15.07 1.90
#